data_AF-A0A6M4GXK7-F1
#
_entry.id   AF-A0A6M4GXK7-F1
#
_cell.length_a   1.000
_cell.length_b   1.000
_cell.length_c   1.000
_cell.angle_alpha   90.00
_cell.angle_beta   90.00
_cell.angle_gamma   90.00
#
_symmetry.space_group_name_H-M   'P 1'
#
loop_
_entity.id
_entity.type
_entity.pdbx_description
1 polymer ?
#
loop_
_entity_poly.entity_id
_entity_poly.type
_entity_poly.pdbx_seq_one_letter_code
_entity_poly.pdbx_strand_id
1 'polypeptide(L)'
;METYDGAKLGAAVPETPVDGASGTRVVRGKALLQLAHATIGLSKIAPRLNELAETRQGEAERQAGRATEVTALTRQMSESLAETVGTLRTATTEITDLAERIRRIAEQTSLIAINTGVAAAHAGAQGKVFSVLSQEIRALSQNTTAAARDVETKIRQLQESAERTARVVGLDGAAKAKQEDGPGLAWVLSRMEEAQSSATRQATEARELTHLGSELRALSEAMIRSVGAFRLDAHRRAESLLEELRTDPGLCSGELTRKTRALRLALELCPPVELAYVTDLRGVQVTENIARKAFSASYGRSGAGRDWSRRPWFQGAVRAPGVFSSEIYRSVATDEFCLTVAATYGPADGTRLGVVALDLNFRQLLGDPRIESLPA
;
A
#
# COMPACT_ATOMS: atom_id res chain seq x y z
N MET A 1 32.61 -22.64 -51.31
CA MET A 1 31.69 -22.53 -50.16
C MET A 1 32.42 -23.13 -48.98
N GLU A 2 33.33 -22.36 -48.36
CA GLU A 2 34.14 -22.86 -47.24
C GLU A 2 33.30 -22.88 -45.96
N THR A 3 33.21 -24.04 -45.35
CA THR A 3 32.63 -24.25 -44.02
C THR A 3 33.56 -23.63 -42.98
N TYR A 4 33.28 -22.39 -42.58
CA TYR A 4 33.93 -21.78 -41.42
C TYR A 4 33.61 -22.63 -40.16
N ASP A 5 34.65 -23.15 -39.48
CA ASP A 5 34.53 -24.16 -38.42
C ASP A 5 34.74 -23.62 -36.99
N GLY A 6 34.89 -22.31 -36.80
CA GLY A 6 35.00 -21.71 -35.46
C GLY A 6 36.20 -22.16 -34.61
N ALA A 7 37.11 -22.98 -35.16
CA ALA A 7 38.20 -23.68 -34.45
C ALA A 7 39.22 -22.80 -33.71
N LYS A 8 39.12 -21.46 -33.82
CA LYS A 8 39.97 -20.50 -33.09
C LYS A 8 39.30 -19.86 -31.86
N LEU A 9 37.96 -19.90 -31.75
CA LEU A 9 37.25 -19.36 -30.59
C LEU A 9 37.26 -20.37 -29.43
N GLY A 10 37.75 -19.94 -28.27
CA GLY A 10 37.84 -20.74 -27.03
C GLY A 10 39.17 -21.48 -26.86
N ALA A 11 40.17 -21.24 -27.71
CA ALA A 11 41.45 -21.96 -27.67
C ALA A 11 42.40 -21.48 -26.56
N ALA A 12 42.14 -20.35 -25.91
CA ALA A 12 42.96 -19.84 -24.81
C ALA A 12 42.08 -19.24 -23.69
N VAL A 13 41.46 -20.09 -22.87
CA VAL A 13 41.14 -19.72 -21.49
C VAL A 13 42.28 -20.22 -20.61
N PRO A 14 43.35 -19.44 -20.37
CA PRO A 14 44.39 -19.89 -19.47
C PRO A 14 43.81 -19.98 -18.05
N GLU A 15 43.83 -21.18 -17.46
CA GLU A 15 43.88 -21.32 -16.01
C GLU A 15 45.26 -20.82 -15.55
N THR A 16 45.42 -19.50 -15.41
CA THR A 16 46.63 -18.94 -14.79
C THR A 16 46.28 -18.32 -13.44
N PRO A 17 46.95 -18.74 -12.36
CA PRO A 17 46.95 -18.01 -11.10
C PRO A 17 47.89 -16.82 -11.27
N VAL A 18 47.40 -15.59 -11.08
CA VAL A 18 48.25 -14.41 -11.08
C VAL A 18 48.04 -13.63 -9.79
N ASP A 19 49.04 -13.77 -8.92
CA ASP A 19 49.29 -12.95 -7.76
C ASP A 19 49.78 -11.54 -8.19
N GLY A 20 49.60 -10.57 -7.31
CA GLY A 20 49.42 -9.15 -7.60
C GLY A 20 50.42 -8.40 -8.49
N ALA A 21 49.89 -7.56 -9.39
CA ALA A 21 50.52 -6.32 -9.89
C ALA A 21 49.53 -5.48 -10.74
N SER A 22 48.36 -5.14 -10.19
CA SER A 22 47.56 -3.96 -10.55
C SER A 22 46.59 -3.76 -9.38
N GLY A 23 46.18 -2.53 -9.08
CA GLY A 23 45.38 -2.18 -7.87
C GLY A 23 43.98 -2.83 -7.75
N THR A 24 43.71 -3.91 -8.48
CA THR A 24 42.48 -4.68 -8.48
C THR A 24 42.62 -5.85 -7.52
N ARG A 25 42.11 -5.70 -6.30
CA ARG A 25 42.10 -6.75 -5.27
C ARG A 25 41.23 -7.92 -5.75
N VAL A 26 41.85 -9.06 -6.03
CA VAL A 26 41.17 -10.33 -6.31
C VAL A 26 40.67 -10.89 -4.98
N VAL A 27 39.39 -10.69 -4.68
CA VAL A 27 38.75 -11.26 -3.49
C VAL A 27 38.12 -12.60 -3.86
N ARG A 28 38.37 -13.65 -3.06
CA ARG A 28 37.73 -14.97 -3.20
C ARG A 28 36.20 -14.81 -3.29
N GLY A 29 35.62 -15.24 -4.41
CA GLY A 29 34.31 -14.79 -4.90
C GLY A 29 33.10 -14.99 -3.98
N LYS A 30 33.10 -15.98 -3.09
CA LYS A 30 31.88 -16.40 -2.36
C LYS A 30 31.23 -15.30 -1.50
N ALA A 31 32.02 -14.51 -0.77
CA ALA A 31 31.47 -13.42 0.07
C ALA A 31 30.89 -12.29 -0.77
N LEU A 32 31.55 -11.95 -1.88
CA LEU A 32 31.06 -10.92 -2.80
C LEU A 32 29.80 -11.37 -3.53
N LEU A 33 29.75 -12.66 -3.90
CA LEU A 33 28.58 -13.31 -4.47
C LEU A 33 27.38 -13.30 -3.50
N GLN A 34 27.61 -13.61 -2.22
CA GLN A 34 26.58 -13.53 -1.19
C GLN A 34 26.06 -12.11 -1.01
N LEU A 35 26.95 -11.11 -1.02
CA LEU A 35 26.57 -9.70 -0.92
C LEU A 35 25.74 -9.26 -2.14
N ALA A 36 26.12 -9.69 -3.34
CA ALA A 36 25.36 -9.45 -4.56
C ALA A 36 23.95 -10.05 -4.51
N HIS A 37 23.83 -11.31 -4.07
CA HIS A 37 22.56 -11.99 -3.89
C HIS A 37 21.66 -11.29 -2.86
N ALA A 38 22.21 -10.93 -1.70
CA ALA A 38 21.50 -10.19 -0.67
C ALA A 38 21.01 -8.85 -1.22
N THR A 39 21.84 -8.14 -1.97
CA THR A 39 21.49 -6.83 -2.55
C THR A 39 20.35 -6.94 -3.56
N ILE A 40 20.36 -7.95 -4.44
CA ILE A 40 19.23 -8.21 -5.36
C ILE A 40 17.96 -8.51 -4.58
N GLY A 41 18.06 -9.28 -3.49
CA GLY A 41 16.95 -9.54 -2.58
C GLY A 41 16.36 -8.24 -2.01
N LEU A 42 17.21 -7.36 -1.47
CA LEU A 42 16.81 -6.07 -0.91
C LEU A 42 16.15 -5.16 -1.95
N SER A 43 16.62 -5.17 -3.20
CA SER A 43 16.04 -4.36 -4.29
C SER A 43 14.56 -4.64 -4.56
N LYS A 44 14.09 -5.86 -4.21
CA LYS A 44 12.68 -6.28 -4.35
C LYS A 44 11.82 -5.90 -3.15
N ILE A 45 12.42 -5.56 -2.02
CA ILE A 45 11.70 -5.20 -0.79
C ILE A 45 11.26 -3.73 -0.85
N ALA A 46 12.12 -2.84 -1.34
CA ALA A 46 11.81 -1.41 -1.47
C ALA A 46 10.47 -1.11 -2.19
N PRO A 47 10.16 -1.66 -3.38
CA PRO A 47 8.86 -1.41 -4.03
C PRO A 47 7.68 -1.97 -3.24
N ARG A 48 7.85 -3.11 -2.55
CA ARG A 48 6.80 -3.69 -1.68
C ARG A 48 6.51 -2.83 -0.45
N LEU A 49 7.54 -2.20 0.11
CA LEU A 49 7.38 -1.25 1.22
C LEU A 49 6.61 -0.01 0.78
N ASN A 50 6.89 0.51 -0.42
CA ASN A 50 6.15 1.65 -0.97
C ASN A 50 4.69 1.28 -1.27
N GLU A 51 4.43 0.12 -1.87
CA GLU A 51 3.07 -0.36 -2.13
C GLU A 51 2.28 -0.56 -0.82
N LEU A 52 2.92 -1.15 0.20
CA LEU A 52 2.33 -1.29 1.53
C LEU A 52 2.05 0.08 2.18
N ALA A 53 2.99 1.02 2.07
CA ALA A 53 2.83 2.38 2.58
C ALA A 53 1.65 3.09 1.91
N GLU A 54 1.54 3.02 0.59
CA GLU A 54 0.45 3.63 -0.17
C GLU A 54 -0.91 3.03 0.21
N THR A 55 -0.97 1.70 0.34
CA THR A 55 -2.19 1.00 0.80
C THR A 55 -2.59 1.47 2.21
N ARG A 56 -1.63 1.54 3.14
CA ARG A 56 -1.88 1.97 4.53
C ARG A 56 -2.28 3.44 4.62
N GLN A 57 -1.69 4.29 3.81
CA GLN A 57 -2.06 5.70 3.71
C GLN A 57 -3.51 5.85 3.23
N GLY A 58 -3.90 5.12 2.19
CA GLY A 58 -5.28 5.12 1.68
C GLY A 58 -6.30 4.57 2.68
N GLU A 59 -5.96 3.50 3.41
CA GLU A 59 -6.79 2.96 4.49
C GLU A 59 -6.98 3.97 5.62
N ALA A 60 -5.89 4.62 6.06
CA ALA A 60 -5.92 5.64 7.11
C ALA A 60 -6.80 6.84 6.72
N GLU A 61 -6.67 7.33 5.48
CA GLU A 61 -7.50 8.43 4.96
C GLU A 61 -8.99 8.05 4.91
N ARG A 62 -9.31 6.85 4.44
CA ARG A 62 -10.69 6.34 4.45
C ARG A 62 -11.24 6.19 5.86
N GLN A 63 -10.44 5.69 6.79
CA GLN A 63 -10.83 5.54 8.19
C GLN A 63 -11.10 6.91 8.82
N ALA A 64 -10.22 7.89 8.61
CA ALA A 64 -10.38 9.24 9.11
C ALA A 64 -11.62 9.94 8.53
N GLY A 65 -11.87 9.78 7.23
CA GLY A 65 -13.06 10.31 6.57
C GLY A 65 -14.35 9.75 7.15
N ARG A 66 -14.42 8.42 7.33
CA ARG A 66 -15.57 7.75 7.96
C ARG A 66 -15.77 8.17 9.41
N ALA A 67 -14.70 8.29 10.20
CA ALA A 67 -14.78 8.73 11.58
C ALA A 67 -15.34 10.16 11.68
N THR A 68 -14.91 11.04 10.79
CA THR A 68 -15.40 12.43 10.70
C THR A 68 -16.89 12.48 10.33
N GLU A 69 -17.32 11.69 9.35
CA GLU A 69 -18.72 11.60 8.92
C GLU A 69 -19.63 11.09 10.04
N VAL A 70 -19.24 9.99 10.68
CA VAL A 70 -19.99 9.42 11.81
C VAL A 70 -20.05 10.39 12.99
N THR A 71 -18.96 11.12 13.27
CA THR A 71 -18.93 12.14 14.32
C THR A 71 -19.92 13.27 14.03
N ALA A 72 -19.94 13.77 12.80
CA ALA A 72 -20.87 14.83 12.39
C ALA A 72 -22.34 14.37 12.49
N LEU A 73 -22.65 13.17 11.99
CA LEU A 73 -23.99 12.59 12.10
C LEU A 73 -24.41 12.38 13.56
N THR A 74 -23.52 11.84 14.38
CA THR A 74 -23.76 11.58 15.81
C THR A 74 -24.05 12.89 16.56
N ARG A 75 -23.32 13.97 16.22
CA ARG A 75 -23.54 15.29 16.80
C ARG A 75 -24.88 15.88 16.39
N GLN A 76 -25.23 15.81 15.11
CA GLN A 76 -26.53 16.27 14.61
C GLN A 76 -27.69 15.50 15.27
N MET A 77 -27.55 14.18 15.42
CA MET A 77 -28.51 13.36 16.14
C MET A 77 -28.62 13.79 17.60
N SER A 78 -27.50 14.02 18.28
CA SER A 78 -27.48 14.48 19.68
C SER A 78 -28.23 15.80 19.85
N GLU A 79 -27.98 16.78 18.97
CA GLU A 79 -28.65 18.08 18.98
C GLU A 79 -30.17 17.95 18.75
N SER A 80 -30.60 17.14 17.76
CA SER A 80 -32.02 16.91 17.49
C SER A 80 -32.74 16.18 18.63
N LEU A 81 -32.09 15.18 19.25
CA LEU A 81 -32.66 14.50 20.41
C LEU A 81 -32.74 15.44 21.62
N ALA A 82 -31.77 16.34 21.81
CA ALA A 82 -31.79 17.34 22.87
C ALA A 82 -33.01 18.26 22.77
N GLU A 83 -33.28 18.76 21.56
CA GLU A 83 -34.44 19.61 21.28
C GLU A 83 -35.76 18.86 21.54
N THR A 84 -35.85 17.61 21.09
CA THR A 84 -37.04 16.77 21.27
C THR A 84 -37.32 16.49 22.75
N VAL A 85 -36.28 16.13 23.51
CA VAL A 85 -36.38 15.90 24.96
C VAL A 85 -36.75 17.19 25.69
N GLY A 86 -36.16 18.32 25.32
CA GLY A 86 -36.50 19.63 25.89
C GLY A 86 -37.96 20.03 25.66
N THR A 87 -38.47 19.80 24.45
CA THR A 87 -39.87 20.03 24.09
C THR A 87 -40.81 19.12 24.87
N LEU A 88 -40.49 17.82 24.96
CA LEU A 88 -41.27 16.85 25.73
C LEU A 88 -41.32 17.19 27.22
N ARG A 89 -40.19 17.63 27.81
CA ARG A 89 -40.13 18.06 29.21
C ARG A 89 -41.03 19.26 29.47
N THR A 90 -41.06 20.22 28.55
CA THR A 90 -41.93 21.41 28.66
C THR A 90 -43.40 21.00 28.58
N ALA A 91 -43.78 20.23 27.56
CA ALA A 91 -45.16 19.77 27.37
C ALA A 91 -45.68 18.92 28.55
N THR A 92 -44.85 18.01 29.07
CA THR A 92 -45.23 17.18 30.24
C THR A 92 -45.41 18.00 31.51
N THR A 93 -44.62 19.07 31.70
CA THR A 93 -44.78 20.01 32.82
C THR A 93 -46.11 20.75 32.72
N GLU A 94 -46.44 21.28 31.53
CA GLU A 94 -47.71 21.97 31.29
C GLU A 94 -48.93 21.06 31.51
N ILE A 95 -48.86 19.80 31.07
CA ILE A 95 -49.95 18.83 31.30
C ILE A 95 -50.07 18.48 32.78
N THR A 96 -48.95 18.38 33.51
CA THR A 96 -48.98 18.15 34.97
C THR A 96 -49.71 19.28 35.69
N ASP A 97 -49.38 20.52 35.35
CA ASP A 97 -50.06 21.70 35.91
C ASP A 97 -51.55 21.74 35.59
N LEU A 98 -51.93 21.31 34.37
CA LEU A 98 -53.33 21.21 33.95
C LEU A 98 -54.08 20.11 34.72
N ALA A 99 -53.49 18.92 34.84
CA ALA A 99 -54.07 17.79 35.57
C ALA A 99 -54.31 18.16 37.04
N GLU A 100 -53.34 18.84 37.66
CA GLU A 100 -53.43 19.33 39.03
C GLU A 100 -54.53 20.40 39.19
N ARG A 101 -54.72 21.30 38.21
CA ARG A 101 -55.85 22.25 38.19
C ARG A 101 -57.19 21.52 38.08
N ILE A 102 -57.31 20.53 37.20
CA ILE A 102 -58.53 19.72 37.03
C ILE A 102 -58.86 18.99 38.33
N ARG A 103 -57.85 18.40 38.99
CA ARG A 103 -57.99 17.73 40.29
C ARG A 103 -58.56 18.67 41.34
N ARG A 104 -58.00 19.89 41.45
CA ARG A 104 -58.52 20.91 42.39
C ARG A 104 -59.95 21.33 42.09
N ILE A 105 -60.31 21.53 40.81
CA ILE A 105 -61.68 21.85 40.40
C ILE A 105 -62.64 20.72 40.78
N ALA A 106 -62.25 19.47 40.55
CA ALA A 106 -63.05 18.30 40.90
C ALA A 106 -63.23 18.18 42.42
N GLU A 107 -62.19 18.41 43.22
CA GLU A 107 -62.27 18.43 44.68
C GLU A 107 -63.21 19.54 45.20
N GLN A 108 -63.11 20.75 44.65
CA GLN A 108 -64.02 21.85 44.98
C GLN A 108 -65.47 21.52 44.58
N THR A 109 -65.68 20.93 43.41
CA THR A 109 -67.01 20.51 42.94
C THR A 109 -67.59 19.43 43.84
N SER A 110 -66.75 18.51 44.33
CA SER A 110 -67.16 17.49 45.30
C SER A 110 -67.62 18.11 46.62
N LEU A 111 -66.91 19.14 47.12
CA LEU A 111 -67.31 19.88 48.32
C LEU A 111 -68.64 20.62 48.12
N ILE A 112 -68.84 21.26 46.96
CA ILE A 112 -70.12 21.91 46.61
C ILE A 112 -71.26 20.88 46.59
N ALA A 113 -71.03 19.70 46.00
CA ALA A 113 -72.00 18.62 45.94
C ALA A 113 -72.37 18.10 47.34
N ILE A 114 -71.39 17.97 48.23
CA ILE A 114 -71.63 17.58 49.64
C ILE A 114 -72.49 18.63 50.35
N ASN A 115 -72.14 19.92 50.24
CA ASN A 115 -72.89 21.01 50.85
C ASN A 115 -74.33 21.08 50.33
N THR A 116 -74.51 20.85 49.02
CA THR A 116 -75.84 20.82 48.38
C THR A 116 -76.66 19.62 48.86
N GLY A 117 -76.02 18.45 49.01
CA GLY A 117 -76.67 17.25 49.54
C GLY A 117 -77.14 17.43 50.98
N VAL A 118 -76.36 18.12 51.82
CA VAL A 118 -76.77 18.47 53.20
C VAL A 118 -77.98 19.42 53.18
N ALA A 119 -77.96 20.46 52.34
CA ALA A 119 -79.08 21.39 52.21
C ALA A 119 -80.35 20.69 51.67
N ALA A 120 -80.19 19.77 50.72
CA ALA A 120 -81.27 18.94 50.18
C ALA A 120 -81.89 18.03 51.24
N ALA A 121 -81.08 17.44 52.11
CA ALA A 121 -81.58 16.67 53.26
C ALA A 121 -82.35 17.56 54.26
N HIS A 122 -81.89 18.79 54.47
CA HIS A 122 -82.54 19.77 55.35
C HIS A 122 -83.91 20.24 54.82
N ALA A 123 -84.08 20.32 53.49
CA ALA A 123 -85.34 20.69 52.85
C ALA A 123 -86.41 19.55 52.84
N GLY A 124 -86.09 18.37 53.38
CA GLY A 124 -87.03 17.26 53.52
C GLY A 124 -87.62 16.79 52.18
N ALA A 125 -88.95 16.69 52.09
CA ALA A 125 -89.62 16.17 50.90
C ALA A 125 -89.35 16.98 49.62
N GLN A 126 -89.13 18.30 49.74
CA GLN A 126 -88.85 19.19 48.60
C GLN A 126 -87.42 19.09 48.09
N GLY A 127 -86.50 18.53 48.88
CA GLY A 127 -85.08 18.39 48.53
C GLY A 127 -84.72 17.08 47.81
N LYS A 128 -85.66 16.14 47.64
CA LYS A 128 -85.36 14.80 47.06
C LYS A 128 -84.65 14.86 45.70
N VAL A 129 -85.11 15.73 44.79
CA VAL A 129 -84.50 15.89 43.45
C VAL A 129 -83.08 16.46 43.56
N PHE A 130 -82.86 17.44 44.46
CA PHE A 130 -81.54 18.02 44.72
C PHE A 130 -80.58 17.04 45.39
N SER A 131 -81.08 16.10 46.20
CA SER A 131 -80.27 15.05 46.82
C SER A 131 -79.71 14.09 45.77
N VAL A 132 -80.52 13.67 44.80
CA VAL A 132 -80.09 12.79 43.70
C VAL A 132 -79.06 13.52 42.83
N LEU A 133 -79.32 14.77 42.46
CA LEU A 133 -78.38 15.59 41.69
C LEU A 133 -77.04 15.77 42.42
N SER A 134 -77.07 15.99 43.74
CA SER A 134 -75.86 16.13 44.55
C SER A 134 -75.03 14.84 44.58
N GLN A 135 -75.67 13.66 44.62
CA GLN A 135 -74.97 12.38 44.53
C GLN A 135 -74.32 12.19 43.16
N GLU A 136 -75.00 12.56 42.07
CA GLU A 136 -74.48 12.46 40.71
C GLU A 136 -73.27 13.39 40.50
N ILE A 137 -73.36 14.65 40.96
CA ILE A 137 -72.24 15.61 40.89
C ILE A 137 -71.05 15.12 41.73
N ARG A 138 -71.31 14.52 42.90
CA ARG A 138 -70.26 13.95 43.74
C ARG A 138 -69.56 12.78 43.04
N ALA A 139 -70.31 11.86 42.44
CA ALA A 139 -69.78 10.73 41.70
C ALA A 139 -68.94 11.20 40.49
N LEU A 140 -69.46 12.17 39.72
CA LEU A 140 -68.73 12.79 38.61
C LEU A 140 -67.42 13.44 39.06
N SER A 141 -67.45 14.18 40.18
CA SER A 141 -66.25 14.82 40.74
C SER A 141 -65.19 13.81 41.20
N GLN A 142 -65.62 12.69 41.80
CA GLN A 142 -64.72 11.61 42.20
C GLN A 142 -64.09 10.93 40.98
N ASN A 143 -64.87 10.65 39.94
CA ASN A 143 -64.36 10.10 38.69
C ASN A 143 -63.37 11.05 38.00
N THR A 144 -63.65 12.35 37.98
CA THR A 144 -62.72 13.36 37.43
C THR A 144 -61.42 13.44 38.22
N THR A 145 -61.48 13.33 39.55
CA THR A 145 -60.28 13.29 40.42
C THR A 145 -59.42 12.05 40.13
N ALA A 146 -60.06 10.89 39.96
CA ALA A 146 -59.36 9.65 39.61
C ALA A 146 -58.70 9.75 38.23
N ALA A 147 -59.42 10.24 37.23
CA ALA A 147 -58.89 10.44 35.88
C ALA A 147 -57.69 11.43 35.86
N ALA A 148 -57.75 12.52 36.64
CA ALA A 148 -56.64 13.46 36.76
C ALA A 148 -55.37 12.78 37.33
N ARG A 149 -55.51 11.93 38.35
CA ARG A 149 -54.38 11.15 38.93
C ARG A 149 -53.79 10.13 37.95
N ASP A 150 -54.64 9.50 37.14
CA ASP A 150 -54.17 8.58 36.10
C ASP A 150 -53.36 9.32 35.03
N VAL A 151 -53.78 10.53 34.65
CA VAL A 151 -53.01 11.40 33.76
C VAL A 151 -51.67 11.77 34.39
N GLU A 152 -51.63 12.22 35.64
CA GLU A 152 -50.37 12.54 36.35
C GLU A 152 -49.40 11.34 36.37
N THR A 153 -49.92 10.13 36.61
CA THR A 153 -49.11 8.90 36.63
C THR A 153 -48.50 8.60 35.26
N LYS A 154 -49.29 8.72 34.18
CA LYS A 154 -48.80 8.54 32.81
C LYS A 154 -47.77 9.61 32.42
N ILE A 155 -47.99 10.86 32.83
CA ILE A 155 -47.04 11.95 32.57
C ILE A 155 -45.71 11.73 33.31
N ARG A 156 -45.75 11.23 34.55
CA ARG A 156 -44.53 10.85 35.29
C ARG A 156 -43.73 9.79 34.55
N GLN A 157 -44.38 8.76 34.00
CA GLN A 157 -43.71 7.74 33.19
C GLN A 157 -43.06 8.32 31.92
N LEU A 158 -43.69 9.31 31.29
CA LEU A 158 -43.12 10.02 30.14
C LEU A 158 -41.90 10.86 30.54
N GLN A 159 -41.96 11.54 31.69
CA GLN A 159 -40.83 12.31 32.23
C GLN A 159 -39.64 11.39 32.53
N GLU A 160 -39.86 10.25 33.21
CA GLU A 160 -38.82 9.25 33.46
C GLU A 160 -38.20 8.71 32.16
N SER A 161 -39.02 8.50 31.12
CA SER A 161 -38.56 8.05 29.81
C SER A 161 -37.75 9.13 29.08
N ALA A 162 -38.14 10.40 29.21
CA ALA A 162 -37.42 11.54 28.67
C ALA A 162 -36.06 11.71 29.35
N GLU A 163 -35.99 11.59 30.67
CA GLU A 163 -34.75 11.61 31.44
C GLU A 163 -33.82 10.45 31.07
N ARG A 164 -34.35 9.23 30.90
CA ARG A 164 -33.53 8.10 30.43
C ARG A 164 -32.94 8.37 29.05
N THR A 165 -33.72 8.98 28.16
CA THR A 165 -33.26 9.38 26.82
C THR A 165 -32.18 10.47 26.92
N ALA A 166 -32.37 11.47 27.77
CA ALA A 166 -31.38 12.54 28.02
C ALA A 166 -30.03 11.99 28.47
N ARG A 167 -30.04 10.98 29.36
CA ARG A 167 -28.83 10.29 29.83
C ARG A 167 -28.10 9.55 28.70
N VAL A 168 -28.81 8.82 27.85
CA VAL A 168 -28.21 8.08 26.70
C VAL A 168 -27.59 9.04 25.68
N VAL A 169 -28.18 10.23 25.51
CA VAL A 169 -27.70 11.28 24.60
C VAL A 169 -26.54 12.08 25.22
N GLY A 170 -26.34 12.01 26.53
CA GLY A 170 -25.26 12.70 27.24
C GLY A 170 -25.59 14.16 27.61
N LEU A 171 -26.87 14.53 27.64
CA LEU A 171 -27.30 15.91 27.93
C LEU A 171 -27.08 16.32 29.39
N ASP A 172 -27.02 15.35 30.30
CA ASP A 172 -26.88 15.61 31.73
C ASP A 172 -25.44 15.86 32.19
N GLY A 173 -24.48 16.00 31.26
CA GLY A 173 -23.08 16.30 31.59
C GLY A 173 -22.37 15.19 32.39
N ALA A 174 -23.02 14.05 32.61
CA ALA A 174 -22.46 12.88 33.25
C ALA A 174 -21.47 12.22 32.29
N ALA A 175 -20.26 12.77 32.22
CA ALA A 175 -19.08 12.25 31.54
C ALA A 175 -18.61 10.87 32.03
N LYS A 176 -19.47 10.16 32.77
CA LYS A 176 -19.25 8.82 33.31
C LYS A 176 -20.58 8.08 33.29
N ALA A 177 -21.08 7.77 32.10
CA ALA A 177 -21.90 6.58 31.97
C ALA A 177 -21.01 5.41 32.44
N LYS A 178 -21.19 4.99 33.70
CA LYS A 178 -20.71 3.69 34.13
C LYS A 178 -21.21 2.69 33.09
N GLN A 179 -20.35 1.73 32.77
CA GLN A 179 -20.51 0.68 31.77
C GLN A 179 -21.82 -0.14 31.87
N GLU A 180 -22.68 0.14 32.85
CA GLU A 180 -23.94 -0.54 33.15
C GLU A 180 -25.14 -0.05 32.29
N ASP A 181 -25.12 1.14 31.68
CA ASP A 181 -26.27 1.69 30.92
C ASP A 181 -26.15 1.56 29.37
N GLY A 182 -25.14 0.86 28.86
CA GLY A 182 -24.96 0.60 27.42
C GLY A 182 -24.29 1.73 26.62
N PRO A 183 -24.02 1.53 25.31
CA PRO A 183 -23.28 2.49 24.50
C PRO A 183 -24.17 3.68 24.07
N GLY A 184 -24.06 4.81 24.77
CA GLY A 184 -24.69 6.07 24.37
C GLY A 184 -23.94 6.81 23.25
N LEU A 185 -24.46 7.95 22.79
CA LEU A 185 -23.82 8.75 21.72
C LEU A 185 -22.41 9.22 22.10
N ALA A 186 -22.18 9.52 23.38
CA ALA A 186 -20.85 9.86 23.89
C ALA A 186 -19.82 8.73 23.72
N TRP A 187 -20.26 7.47 23.83
CA TRP A 187 -19.40 6.31 23.57
C TRP A 187 -19.02 6.24 22.09
N VAL A 188 -19.98 6.48 21.19
CA VAL A 188 -19.72 6.52 19.74
C VAL A 188 -18.70 7.60 19.40
N LEU A 189 -18.87 8.81 19.94
CA LEU A 189 -17.93 9.92 19.75
C LEU A 189 -16.51 9.56 20.22
N SER A 190 -16.38 8.99 21.43
CA SER A 190 -15.08 8.53 21.94
C SER A 190 -14.44 7.46 21.04
N ARG A 191 -15.23 6.52 20.52
CA ARG A 191 -14.72 5.52 19.55
C ARG A 191 -14.29 6.14 18.23
N MET A 192 -14.96 7.19 17.77
CA MET A 192 -14.56 7.89 16.54
C MET A 192 -13.29 8.73 16.77
N GLU A 193 -13.09 9.32 17.95
CA GLU A 193 -11.84 9.98 18.32
C GLU A 193 -10.66 8.99 18.37
N GLU A 194 -10.85 7.81 18.99
CA GLU A 194 -9.87 6.73 18.96
C GLU A 194 -9.54 6.29 17.53
N ALA A 195 -10.57 6.15 16.67
CA ALA A 195 -10.41 5.80 15.27
C ALA A 195 -9.62 6.87 14.49
N GLN A 196 -9.85 8.16 14.77
CA GLN A 196 -9.14 9.28 14.16
C GLN A 196 -7.66 9.32 14.59
N SER A 197 -7.40 9.09 15.88
CA SER A 197 -6.03 8.98 16.42
C SER A 197 -5.30 7.79 15.82
N SER A 198 -5.98 6.64 15.70
CA SER A 198 -5.43 5.45 15.03
C SER A 198 -5.11 5.72 13.56
N ALA A 199 -6.00 6.37 12.82
CA ALA A 199 -5.76 6.73 11.42
C ALA A 199 -4.55 7.67 11.27
N THR A 200 -4.43 8.66 12.16
CA THR A 200 -3.28 9.59 12.15
C THR A 200 -1.96 8.86 12.40
N ARG A 201 -1.94 7.89 13.34
CA ARG A 201 -0.76 7.03 13.57
C ARG A 201 -0.42 6.19 12.35
N GLN A 202 -1.39 5.51 11.75
CA GLN A 202 -1.19 4.72 10.54
C GLN A 202 -0.65 5.55 9.37
N ALA A 203 -1.15 6.77 9.18
CA ALA A 203 -0.63 7.69 8.15
C ALA A 203 0.82 8.11 8.42
N THR A 204 1.20 8.24 9.70
CA THR A 204 2.59 8.56 10.07
C THR A 204 3.51 7.37 9.82
N GLU A 205 3.11 6.17 10.25
CA GLU A 205 3.84 4.91 9.99
C GLU A 205 3.98 4.64 8.48
N ALA A 206 2.96 4.93 7.67
CA ALA A 206 3.03 4.81 6.22
C ALA A 206 4.11 5.71 5.60
N ARG A 207 4.25 6.97 6.08
CA ARG A 207 5.31 7.87 5.63
C ARG A 207 6.69 7.36 6.02
N GLU A 208 6.84 6.80 7.21
CA GLU A 208 8.09 6.16 7.65
C GLU A 208 8.45 4.97 6.74
N LEU A 209 7.48 4.14 6.36
CA LEU A 209 7.70 3.03 5.42
C LEU A 209 8.12 3.52 4.02
N THR A 210 7.55 4.61 3.54
CA THR A 210 7.98 5.23 2.26
C THR A 210 9.43 5.73 2.35
N HIS A 211 9.79 6.37 3.46
CA HIS A 211 11.15 6.82 3.70
C HIS A 211 12.12 5.62 3.73
N LEU A 212 11.82 4.60 4.52
CA LEU A 212 12.62 3.37 4.61
C LEU A 212 12.74 2.67 3.25
N GLY A 213 11.67 2.63 2.46
CA GLY A 213 11.67 2.11 1.10
C GLY A 213 12.64 2.88 0.18
N SER A 214 12.67 4.20 0.29
CA SER A 214 13.59 5.06 -0.47
C SER A 214 15.06 4.88 -0.06
N GLU A 215 15.34 4.78 1.24
CA GLU A 215 16.68 4.52 1.76
C GLU A 215 17.18 3.14 1.35
N LEU A 216 16.33 2.12 1.47
CA LEU A 216 16.66 0.76 1.08
C LEU A 216 16.98 0.66 -0.42
N ARG A 217 16.23 1.40 -1.25
CA ARG A 217 16.52 1.50 -2.67
C ARG A 217 17.88 2.12 -2.93
N ALA A 218 18.18 3.27 -2.31
CA ALA A 218 19.46 3.96 -2.48
C ALA A 218 20.64 3.10 -2.01
N LEU A 219 20.49 2.44 -0.86
CA LEU A 219 21.49 1.51 -0.32
C LEU A 219 21.69 0.31 -1.26
N SER A 220 20.61 -0.28 -1.76
CA SER A 220 20.68 -1.39 -2.72
C SER A 220 21.41 -0.98 -3.99
N GLU A 221 21.11 0.19 -4.55
CA GLU A 221 21.80 0.71 -5.74
C GLU A 221 23.29 0.96 -5.47
N ALA A 222 23.63 1.49 -4.29
CA ALA A 222 25.03 1.69 -3.88
C ALA A 222 25.78 0.37 -3.70
N MET A 223 25.16 -0.64 -3.09
CA MET A 223 25.74 -1.97 -2.91
C MET A 223 25.95 -2.67 -4.26
N ILE A 224 24.99 -2.58 -5.19
CA ILE A 224 25.16 -3.13 -6.55
C ILE A 224 26.34 -2.46 -7.28
N ARG A 225 26.47 -1.13 -7.20
CA ARG A 225 27.63 -0.43 -7.76
C ARG A 225 28.93 -0.89 -7.11
N SER A 226 28.94 -1.05 -5.79
CA SER A 226 30.12 -1.55 -5.07
C SER A 226 30.49 -2.97 -5.48
N VAL A 227 29.54 -3.87 -5.72
CA VAL A 227 29.83 -5.21 -6.25
C VAL A 227 30.36 -5.13 -7.67
N GLY A 228 29.80 -4.25 -8.51
CA GLY A 228 30.26 -4.04 -9.89
C GLY A 228 31.70 -3.53 -10.01
N ALA A 229 32.23 -2.86 -8.98
CA ALA A 229 33.64 -2.48 -8.93
C ALA A 229 34.60 -3.69 -8.84
N PHE A 230 34.11 -4.86 -8.42
CA PHE A 230 34.92 -6.08 -8.35
C PHE A 230 34.70 -6.95 -9.61
N ARG A 231 35.80 -7.29 -10.29
CA ARG A 231 35.80 -8.17 -11.47
C ARG A 231 35.64 -9.64 -11.06
N LEU A 232 34.41 -10.17 -11.11
CA LEU A 232 34.16 -11.62 -10.90
C LEU A 232 34.78 -12.45 -12.04
N ASP A 233 35.05 -13.75 -11.79
CA ASP A 233 35.67 -14.67 -12.76
C ASP A 233 34.92 -14.77 -14.09
N ALA A 234 33.59 -14.66 -14.03
CA ALA A 234 32.76 -14.65 -15.22
C ALA A 234 32.94 -13.39 -16.09
N HIS A 235 33.29 -12.23 -15.50
CA HIS A 235 33.67 -11.03 -16.27
C HIS A 235 34.93 -11.30 -17.08
N ARG A 236 35.95 -11.86 -16.43
CA ARG A 236 37.23 -12.16 -17.08
C ARG A 236 37.06 -13.14 -18.23
N ARG A 237 36.24 -14.19 -18.05
CA ARG A 237 35.92 -15.14 -19.13
C ARG A 237 35.23 -14.47 -20.32
N ALA A 238 34.29 -13.56 -20.07
CA ALA A 238 33.62 -12.83 -21.14
C ALA A 238 34.57 -11.83 -21.84
N GLU A 239 35.46 -11.16 -21.08
CA GLU A 239 36.49 -10.28 -21.64
C GLU A 239 37.48 -11.04 -22.52
N SER A 240 38.00 -12.18 -22.06
CA SER A 240 38.88 -13.06 -22.85
C SER A 240 38.19 -13.57 -24.12
N LEU A 241 36.94 -14.03 -24.01
CA LEU A 241 36.18 -14.47 -25.18
C LEU A 241 35.95 -13.33 -26.17
N LEU A 242 35.66 -12.12 -25.70
CA LEU A 242 35.43 -10.97 -26.57
C LEU A 242 36.70 -10.54 -27.29
N GLU A 243 37.85 -10.68 -26.63
CA GLU A 243 39.17 -10.39 -27.21
C GLU A 243 39.50 -11.32 -28.39
N GLU A 244 39.08 -12.58 -28.33
CA GLU A 244 39.18 -13.51 -29.47
C GLU A 244 38.13 -13.17 -30.53
N LEU A 245 36.86 -13.03 -30.11
CA LEU A 245 35.72 -12.83 -30.98
C LEU A 245 35.83 -11.54 -31.83
N ARG A 246 36.44 -10.47 -31.31
CA ARG A 246 36.56 -9.18 -32.02
C ARG A 246 37.40 -9.24 -33.29
N THR A 247 38.24 -10.27 -33.46
CA THR A 247 39.05 -10.50 -34.68
C THR A 247 38.57 -11.71 -35.48
N ASP A 248 37.47 -12.33 -35.07
CA ASP A 248 36.96 -13.53 -35.69
C ASP A 248 36.57 -13.30 -37.17
N PRO A 249 37.04 -14.13 -38.12
CA PRO A 249 36.68 -13.97 -39.54
C PRO A 249 35.18 -14.06 -39.82
N GLY A 250 34.45 -14.88 -39.06
CA GLY A 250 33.00 -15.00 -39.18
C GLY A 250 32.29 -13.71 -38.77
N LEU A 251 32.70 -13.12 -37.64
CA LEU A 251 32.21 -11.84 -37.16
C LEU A 251 32.61 -10.67 -38.07
N CYS A 252 33.84 -10.67 -38.58
CA CYS A 252 34.35 -9.59 -39.45
C CYS A 252 33.82 -9.65 -40.88
N SER A 253 33.16 -10.76 -41.27
CA SER A 253 32.57 -10.88 -42.60
C SER A 253 31.42 -9.88 -42.82
N GLY A 254 31.12 -9.57 -44.08
CA GLY A 254 29.91 -8.83 -44.47
C GLY A 254 28.62 -9.67 -44.43
N GLU A 255 28.71 -10.98 -44.19
CA GLU A 255 27.58 -11.90 -44.22
C GLU A 255 26.90 -12.01 -42.85
N LEU A 256 25.62 -11.64 -42.77
CA LEU A 256 24.85 -11.68 -41.52
C LEU A 256 24.77 -13.09 -40.91
N THR A 257 24.70 -14.12 -41.74
CA THR A 257 24.65 -15.53 -41.31
C THR A 257 25.92 -15.94 -40.56
N ARG A 258 27.09 -15.49 -41.03
CA ARG A 258 28.37 -15.79 -40.38
C ARG A 258 28.53 -15.03 -39.07
N LYS A 259 28.17 -13.73 -39.05
CA LYS A 259 28.11 -12.93 -37.80
C LYS A 259 27.23 -13.61 -36.75
N THR A 260 26.04 -14.03 -37.16
CA THR A 260 25.08 -14.71 -36.28
C THR A 260 25.64 -16.02 -35.73
N ARG A 261 26.36 -16.80 -36.55
CA ARG A 261 26.98 -18.05 -36.10
C ARG A 261 28.11 -17.80 -35.09
N ALA A 262 28.97 -16.81 -35.33
CA ALA A 262 30.05 -16.43 -34.41
C ALA A 262 29.49 -15.98 -33.04
N LEU A 263 28.45 -15.15 -33.05
CA LEU A 263 27.77 -14.71 -31.82
C LEU A 263 27.10 -15.86 -31.06
N ARG A 264 26.49 -16.83 -31.76
CA ARG A 264 25.92 -18.03 -31.12
C ARG A 264 26.98 -18.89 -30.45
N LEU A 265 28.12 -19.09 -31.13
CA LEU A 265 29.25 -19.83 -30.57
C LEU A 265 29.79 -19.13 -29.31
N ALA A 266 29.89 -17.80 -29.33
CA ALA A 266 30.28 -17.02 -28.16
C ALA A 266 29.32 -17.23 -26.97
N LEU A 267 28.01 -17.27 -27.22
CA LEU A 267 27.03 -17.62 -26.20
C LEU A 267 27.27 -19.02 -25.64
N GLU A 268 27.57 -20.01 -26.47
CA GLU A 268 27.82 -21.40 -26.05
C GLU A 268 29.08 -21.52 -25.18
N LEU A 269 30.15 -20.82 -25.55
CA LEU A 269 31.46 -20.85 -24.88
C LEU A 269 31.50 -20.08 -23.57
N CYS A 270 30.63 -19.07 -23.37
CA CYS A 270 30.54 -18.31 -22.13
C CYS A 270 29.13 -18.38 -21.54
N PRO A 271 28.84 -19.36 -20.64
CA PRO A 271 27.51 -19.55 -20.06
C PRO A 271 26.83 -18.31 -19.45
N PRO A 272 27.55 -17.38 -18.79
CA PRO A 272 26.94 -16.17 -18.21
C PRO A 272 26.47 -15.11 -19.22
N VAL A 273 26.86 -15.22 -20.50
CA VAL A 273 26.39 -14.31 -21.56
C VAL A 273 24.95 -14.68 -21.93
N GLU A 274 24.02 -13.76 -21.70
CA GLU A 274 22.60 -13.96 -21.98
C GLU A 274 22.21 -13.50 -23.38
N LEU A 275 22.90 -12.48 -23.89
CA LEU A 275 22.59 -11.80 -25.14
C LEU A 275 23.87 -11.28 -25.80
N ALA A 276 23.96 -11.42 -27.12
CA ALA A 276 25.04 -10.88 -27.93
C ALA A 276 24.49 -10.22 -29.20
N TYR A 277 25.14 -9.15 -29.63
CA TYR A 277 24.79 -8.42 -30.85
C TYR A 277 25.97 -7.57 -31.32
N VAL A 278 25.88 -7.08 -32.56
CA VAL A 278 26.83 -6.11 -33.10
C VAL A 278 26.12 -4.88 -33.63
N THR A 279 26.81 -3.75 -33.56
CA THR A 279 26.41 -2.48 -34.16
C THR A 279 27.40 -2.07 -35.25
N ASP A 280 27.01 -1.11 -36.08
CA ASP A 280 27.95 -0.32 -36.86
C ASP A 280 28.70 0.69 -35.96
N LEU A 281 29.63 1.46 -36.53
CA LEU A 281 30.39 2.49 -35.81
C LEU A 281 29.55 3.73 -35.42
N ARG A 282 28.32 3.84 -35.91
CA ARG A 282 27.37 4.89 -35.50
C ARG A 282 26.50 4.43 -34.33
N GLY A 283 26.60 3.17 -33.91
CA GLY A 283 25.81 2.60 -32.82
C GLY A 283 24.51 1.96 -33.26
N VAL A 284 24.24 1.84 -34.57
CA VAL A 284 23.03 1.18 -35.08
C VAL A 284 23.25 -0.33 -35.10
N GLN A 285 22.38 -1.08 -34.41
CA GLN A 285 22.46 -2.53 -34.34
C GLN A 285 22.23 -3.18 -35.71
N VAL A 286 23.13 -4.07 -36.12
CA VAL A 286 23.12 -4.71 -37.46
C VAL A 286 22.59 -6.14 -37.40
N THR A 287 22.82 -6.85 -36.29
CA THR A 287 22.28 -8.21 -36.09
C THR A 287 20.99 -8.20 -35.31
N GLU A 288 20.22 -9.27 -35.44
CA GLU A 288 19.22 -9.58 -34.44
C GLU A 288 19.86 -9.88 -33.08
N ASN A 289 19.03 -9.84 -32.04
CA ASN A 289 19.45 -10.23 -30.69
C ASN A 289 19.74 -11.73 -30.67
N ILE A 290 21.00 -12.10 -30.45
CA ILE A 290 21.41 -13.49 -30.30
C ILE A 290 21.38 -13.83 -28.83
N ALA A 291 20.31 -14.49 -28.39
CA ALA A 291 20.06 -14.76 -26.98
C ALA A 291 19.94 -16.27 -26.69
N ARG A 292 20.21 -16.67 -25.44
CA ARG A 292 19.96 -18.04 -24.97
C ARG A 292 18.45 -18.35 -24.99
N LYS A 293 18.07 -19.61 -25.18
CA LYS A 293 16.65 -20.06 -25.28
C LYS A 293 15.75 -19.61 -24.11
N ALA A 294 16.32 -19.35 -22.93
CA ALA A 294 15.60 -18.88 -21.74
C ALA A 294 15.43 -17.35 -21.64
N PHE A 295 15.95 -16.57 -22.60
CA PHE A 295 15.89 -15.12 -22.62
C PHE A 295 14.67 -14.62 -23.41
N SER A 296 13.88 -13.73 -22.81
CA SER A 296 12.78 -13.02 -23.48
C SER A 296 12.95 -11.52 -23.24
N ALA A 297 13.28 -10.77 -24.30
CA ALA A 297 13.34 -9.31 -24.22
C ALA A 297 11.94 -8.68 -24.22
N SER A 298 11.78 -7.60 -23.45
CA SER A 298 10.58 -6.77 -23.33
C SER A 298 10.09 -6.17 -24.66
N TYR A 299 10.97 -6.01 -25.65
CA TYR A 299 10.67 -5.47 -26.98
C TYR A 299 10.65 -6.53 -28.10
N GLY A 300 10.48 -7.83 -27.76
CA GLY A 300 10.47 -8.93 -28.72
C GLY A 300 11.87 -9.42 -29.16
N ARG A 301 11.92 -10.35 -30.12
CA ARG A 301 13.17 -11.01 -30.57
C ARG A 301 14.09 -10.11 -31.43
N SER A 302 13.59 -9.00 -31.96
CA SER A 302 14.33 -8.21 -32.95
C SER A 302 15.03 -6.99 -32.36
N GLY A 303 16.34 -6.91 -32.54
CA GLY A 303 17.19 -5.80 -32.07
C GLY A 303 17.75 -4.94 -33.22
N ALA A 304 17.67 -5.44 -34.45
CA ALA A 304 18.22 -4.78 -35.63
C ALA A 304 17.61 -3.38 -35.85
N GLY A 305 18.45 -2.42 -36.25
CA GLY A 305 18.06 -1.04 -36.55
C GLY A 305 17.95 -0.10 -35.34
N ARG A 306 18.09 -0.60 -34.10
CA ARG A 306 18.09 0.27 -32.91
C ARG A 306 19.39 1.04 -32.76
N ASP A 307 19.29 2.27 -32.26
CA ASP A 307 20.43 3.14 -31.98
C ASP A 307 20.90 3.01 -30.52
N TRP A 308 22.15 2.61 -30.35
CA TRP A 308 22.84 2.46 -29.06
C TRP A 308 24.00 3.43 -28.87
N SER A 309 24.18 4.42 -29.75
CA SER A 309 25.30 5.39 -29.76
C SER A 309 25.50 6.14 -28.44
N ARG A 310 24.42 6.31 -27.66
CA ARG A 310 24.43 7.00 -26.37
C ARG A 310 24.71 6.08 -25.18
N ARG A 311 24.77 4.76 -25.38
CA ARG A 311 24.96 3.81 -24.28
C ARG A 311 26.41 3.84 -23.79
N PRO A 312 26.65 3.77 -22.45
CA PRO A 312 27.99 3.79 -21.89
C PRO A 312 28.90 2.69 -22.43
N TRP A 313 28.38 1.48 -22.64
CA TRP A 313 29.15 0.35 -23.20
C TRP A 313 29.62 0.61 -24.63
N PHE A 314 28.80 1.25 -25.46
CA PHE A 314 29.14 1.54 -26.85
C PHE A 314 30.24 2.60 -26.92
N GLN A 315 30.02 3.72 -26.24
CA GLN A 315 30.99 4.81 -26.19
C GLN A 315 32.31 4.37 -25.54
N GLY A 316 32.23 3.53 -24.51
CA GLY A 316 33.38 2.91 -23.87
C GLY A 316 34.18 2.06 -24.85
N ALA A 317 33.53 1.15 -25.56
CA ALA A 317 34.17 0.28 -26.55
C ALA A 317 34.83 1.05 -27.70
N VAL A 318 34.20 2.12 -28.21
CA VAL A 318 34.76 2.94 -29.30
C VAL A 318 36.02 3.69 -28.87
N ARG A 319 36.07 4.15 -27.61
CA ARG A 319 37.22 4.87 -27.04
C ARG A 319 38.33 3.95 -26.56
N ALA A 320 37.98 2.75 -26.11
CA ALA A 320 38.95 1.80 -25.57
C ALA A 320 39.84 1.22 -26.69
N PRO A 321 41.14 1.00 -26.42
CA PRO A 321 42.04 0.33 -27.35
C PRO A 321 41.80 -1.20 -27.44
N GLY A 322 40.94 -1.75 -26.60
CA GLY A 322 40.60 -3.18 -26.54
C GLY A 322 39.21 -3.38 -25.93
N VAL A 323 39.03 -4.47 -25.19
CA VAL A 323 37.76 -4.76 -24.52
C VAL A 323 37.44 -3.70 -23.45
N PHE A 324 36.22 -3.18 -23.52
CA PHE A 324 35.60 -2.33 -22.50
C PHE A 324 34.52 -3.11 -21.77
N SER A 325 34.36 -2.83 -20.49
CA SER A 325 33.27 -3.41 -19.70
C SER A 325 32.56 -2.31 -18.93
N SER A 326 31.23 -2.26 -19.06
CA SER A 326 30.41 -1.26 -18.36
C SER A 326 30.44 -1.43 -16.85
N GLU A 327 29.91 -0.46 -16.11
CA GLU A 327 29.42 -0.73 -14.75
C GLU A 327 28.17 -1.63 -14.80
N ILE A 328 27.75 -2.16 -13.64
CA ILE A 328 26.46 -2.85 -13.55
C ILE A 328 25.33 -1.83 -13.73
N TYR A 329 24.40 -2.11 -14.62
CA TYR A 329 23.24 -1.29 -14.88
C TYR A 329 21.99 -2.14 -15.04
N ARG A 330 20.82 -1.50 -15.17
CA ARG A 330 19.56 -2.21 -15.40
C ARG A 330 19.32 -2.40 -16.89
N SER A 331 19.23 -3.66 -17.33
CA SER A 331 18.96 -4.02 -18.72
C SER A 331 17.62 -3.44 -19.16
N VAL A 332 17.61 -2.76 -20.31
CA VAL A 332 16.38 -2.27 -20.94
C VAL A 332 15.54 -3.45 -21.47
N ALA A 333 16.19 -4.57 -21.78
CA ALA A 333 15.53 -5.76 -22.34
C ALA A 333 14.85 -6.62 -21.27
N THR A 334 15.43 -6.74 -20.07
CA THR A 334 14.94 -7.68 -19.04
C THR A 334 14.52 -7.02 -17.75
N ASP A 335 14.83 -5.73 -17.56
CA ASP A 335 14.67 -5.04 -16.28
C ASP A 335 15.46 -5.71 -15.12
N GLU A 336 16.42 -6.56 -15.45
CA GLU A 336 17.35 -7.18 -14.51
C GLU A 336 18.70 -6.45 -14.50
N PHE A 337 19.47 -6.62 -13.44
CA PHE A 337 20.84 -6.11 -13.40
C PHE A 337 21.69 -6.89 -14.40
N CYS A 338 22.43 -6.17 -15.23
CA CYS A 338 23.36 -6.73 -16.20
C CYS A 338 24.62 -5.88 -16.28
N LEU A 339 25.60 -6.42 -16.98
CA LEU A 339 26.82 -5.74 -17.38
C LEU A 339 27.08 -6.09 -18.83
N THR A 340 27.58 -5.13 -19.60
CA THR A 340 27.97 -5.35 -21.00
C THR A 340 29.48 -5.31 -21.13
N VAL A 341 30.03 -6.37 -21.71
CA VAL A 341 31.41 -6.40 -22.21
C VAL A 341 31.34 -6.10 -23.71
N ALA A 342 32.07 -5.08 -24.17
CA ALA A 342 31.99 -4.59 -25.53
C ALA A 342 33.37 -4.20 -26.08
N ALA A 343 33.57 -4.38 -27.38
CA ALA A 343 34.81 -4.04 -28.06
C ALA A 343 34.53 -3.63 -29.50
N THR A 344 35.37 -2.77 -30.08
CA THR A 344 35.36 -2.62 -31.53
C THR A 344 35.85 -3.91 -32.18
N TYR A 345 35.16 -4.38 -33.23
CA TYR A 345 35.56 -5.57 -33.98
C TYR A 345 36.00 -5.21 -35.40
N GLY A 346 36.85 -6.07 -35.96
CA GLY A 346 37.37 -5.91 -37.31
C GLY A 346 38.58 -6.80 -37.59
N PRO A 347 39.02 -6.87 -38.85
CA PRO A 347 40.14 -7.71 -39.25
C PRO A 347 41.44 -7.29 -38.56
N ALA A 348 42.43 -8.17 -38.57
CA ALA A 348 43.71 -7.98 -37.89
C ALA A 348 44.56 -6.80 -38.43
N ASP A 349 44.13 -6.18 -39.52
CA ASP A 349 44.76 -4.99 -40.11
C ASP A 349 44.45 -3.67 -39.36
N GLY A 350 43.58 -3.72 -38.33
CA GLY A 350 43.21 -2.58 -37.51
C GLY A 350 41.99 -1.80 -38.00
N THR A 351 41.39 -2.20 -39.12
CA THR A 351 40.13 -1.63 -39.61
C THR A 351 39.01 -1.91 -38.61
N ARG A 352 38.27 -0.89 -38.19
CA ARG A 352 37.11 -1.05 -37.30
C ARG A 352 35.83 -1.12 -38.12
N LEU A 353 35.06 -2.19 -37.95
CA LEU A 353 33.80 -2.40 -38.67
C LEU A 353 32.57 -1.99 -37.84
N GLY A 354 32.70 -2.02 -36.52
CA GLY A 354 31.61 -1.73 -35.60
C GLY A 354 31.96 -2.12 -34.17
N VAL A 355 30.94 -2.27 -33.33
CA VAL A 355 31.10 -2.71 -31.93
C VAL A 355 30.37 -4.03 -31.73
N VAL A 356 31.02 -4.99 -31.09
CA VAL A 356 30.42 -6.22 -30.58
C VAL A 356 30.13 -6.04 -29.10
N ALA A 357 28.94 -6.46 -28.66
CA ALA A 357 28.49 -6.35 -27.29
C ALA A 357 27.98 -7.72 -26.81
N LEU A 358 28.44 -8.12 -25.62
CA LEU A 358 27.97 -9.28 -24.87
C LEU A 358 27.34 -8.77 -23.57
N ASP A 359 26.05 -8.98 -23.40
CA ASP A 359 25.34 -8.69 -22.16
C ASP A 359 25.39 -9.92 -21.25
N LEU A 360 25.86 -9.71 -20.03
CA LEU A 360 25.99 -10.72 -18.99
C LEU A 360 24.88 -10.47 -17.97
N ASN A 361 24.06 -11.48 -17.73
CA ASN A 361 23.04 -11.41 -16.71
C ASN A 361 23.69 -11.47 -15.32
N PHE A 362 23.49 -10.44 -14.50
CA PHE A 362 24.13 -10.37 -13.20
C PHE A 362 23.71 -11.52 -12.26
N ARG A 363 22.50 -12.06 -12.40
CA ARG A 363 22.07 -13.23 -11.62
C ARG A 363 22.76 -14.51 -12.06
N GLN A 364 22.97 -14.72 -13.35
CA GLN A 364 23.70 -15.88 -13.86
C GLN A 364 25.20 -15.80 -13.55
N LEU A 365 25.75 -14.58 -13.46
CA LEU A 365 27.12 -14.34 -13.00
C LEU A 365 27.36 -14.82 -11.56
N LEU A 366 26.29 -14.93 -10.76
CA LEU A 366 26.35 -15.35 -9.36
C LEU A 366 26.13 -16.87 -9.16
N GLY A 367 25.92 -17.63 -10.25
CA GLY A 367 25.64 -19.07 -10.18
C GLY A 367 24.26 -19.42 -9.60
N ASP A 368 23.80 -20.66 -9.82
CA ASP A 368 22.61 -21.18 -9.14
C ASP A 368 23.00 -21.51 -7.68
N PRO A 369 22.28 -20.99 -6.66
CA PRO A 369 22.56 -21.28 -5.25
C PRO A 369 22.52 -22.78 -4.91
N ARG A 370 21.99 -23.64 -5.79
CA ARG A 370 21.98 -25.10 -5.62
C ARG A 370 23.28 -25.79 -6.05
N ILE A 371 24.16 -25.12 -6.79
CA ILE A 371 25.35 -25.75 -7.41
C ILE A 371 26.62 -25.65 -6.53
N GLU A 372 26.64 -24.83 -5.47
CA GLU A 372 27.73 -24.85 -4.47
C GLU A 372 27.64 -26.00 -3.45
N SER A 373 26.75 -26.98 -3.65
CA SER A 373 26.58 -28.14 -2.77
C SER A 373 27.36 -29.40 -3.18
N LEU A 374 28.20 -29.33 -4.22
CA LEU A 374 29.07 -30.46 -4.54
C LEU A 374 30.33 -30.42 -3.66
N PRO A 375 30.60 -31.49 -2.88
CA PRO A 375 31.82 -31.58 -2.09
C PRO A 375 33.05 -31.63 -3.01
N ALA A 376 34.17 -31.14 -2.46
CA ALA A 376 35.48 -31.00 -3.10
C ALA A 376 36.00 -32.29 -3.74
#